data_AF-A0A3S4ZSY1-F1
#
_entry.id   AF-A0A3S4ZSY1-F1
#
_cell.length_a   1.000
_cell.length_b   1.000
_cell.length_c   1.000
_cell.angle_alpha   90.00
_cell.angle_beta   90.00
_cell.angle_gamma   90.00
#
_symmetry.space_group_name_H-M   'P 1'
#
loop_
_entity.id
_entity.type
_entity.pdbx_description
1 polymer ?
#
loop_
_entity_poly.entity_id
_entity_poly.type
_entity_poly.pdbx_seq_one_letter_code
_entity_poly.pdbx_strand_id
1 'polypeptide(L)'
;MPDRRLPSRRSTSASRLHKRCAGEQDSVDEMKKYLVQLKRMVPTIPHKRKVKRLELLQHVIDYIQMLELTLQRPDAIYQAVSPLPAGRLDAGAENS
;
A
#
# COMPACT_ATOMS: atom_id res chain seq x y z
N MET A 1 33.19 69.09 -25.06
CA MET A 1 32.29 67.95 -25.36
C MET A 1 32.15 67.08 -24.11
N PRO A 2 31.01 67.05 -23.40
CA PRO A 2 30.76 66.05 -22.38
C PRO A 2 29.82 64.96 -22.94
N ASP A 3 30.26 63.71 -22.95
CA ASP A 3 29.38 62.56 -23.14
C ASP A 3 29.39 61.70 -21.87
N ARG A 4 28.31 61.81 -21.08
CA ARG A 4 27.97 60.86 -20.02
C ARG A 4 26.52 60.46 -20.21
N ARG A 5 26.28 59.47 -21.07
CA ARG A 5 25.06 58.66 -21.02
C ARG A 5 25.41 57.23 -20.63
N LEU A 6 25.05 56.86 -19.41
CA LEU A 6 24.67 55.49 -19.08
C LEU A 6 23.33 55.56 -18.34
N PRO A 7 22.33 54.86 -18.85
CA PRO A 7 21.57 53.99 -17.97
C PRO A 7 21.49 52.61 -18.60
N SER A 8 22.33 51.68 -18.12
CA SER A 8 22.08 50.25 -18.27
C SER A 8 21.58 49.73 -16.95
N ARG A 9 20.25 49.69 -16.81
CA ARG A 9 19.60 48.79 -15.87
C ARG A 9 18.23 48.47 -16.45
N ARG A 10 18.18 47.36 -17.18
CA ARG A 10 16.92 46.77 -17.65
C ARG A 10 16.05 46.52 -16.43
N SER A 11 14.97 47.27 -16.35
CA SER A 11 13.80 46.91 -15.57
C SER A 11 13.18 45.67 -16.21
N THR A 12 13.57 44.47 -15.79
CA THR A 12 12.76 43.27 -16.03
C THR A 12 11.80 43.12 -14.87
N SER A 13 10.75 43.94 -14.89
CA SER A 13 9.47 43.61 -14.26
C SER A 13 8.82 42.51 -15.11
N ALA A 14 9.24 41.26 -14.90
CA ALA A 14 8.56 40.08 -15.44
C ALA A 14 8.14 39.21 -14.26
N SER A 15 7.05 39.67 -13.64
CA SER A 15 6.19 38.91 -12.76
C SER A 15 6.00 37.49 -13.29
N ARG A 16 6.67 36.51 -12.68
CA ARG A 16 6.23 35.13 -12.71
C ARG A 16 5.70 34.78 -11.33
N LEU A 17 4.50 35.32 -11.06
CA LEU A 17 3.55 34.73 -10.12
C LEU A 17 3.27 33.31 -10.60
N HIS A 18 4.01 32.34 -10.06
CA HIS A 18 3.68 30.91 -10.13
C HIS A 18 3.97 30.22 -8.79
N LYS A 19 3.72 30.93 -7.68
CA LYS A 19 3.82 30.36 -6.34
C LYS A 19 2.45 30.32 -5.66
N ARG A 20 1.46 29.70 -6.32
CA ARG A 20 0.13 29.44 -5.74
C ARG A 20 -0.48 28.07 -6.09
N CYS A 21 0.34 27.05 -6.34
CA CYS A 21 -0.15 25.66 -6.54
C CYS A 21 0.62 24.60 -5.73
N ALA A 22 1.29 24.96 -4.63
CA ALA A 22 2.06 23.97 -3.84
C ALA A 22 1.16 23.04 -3.00
N GLY A 23 0.16 23.60 -2.29
CA GLY A 23 -0.60 22.83 -1.29
C GLY A 23 -1.50 21.71 -1.85
N GLU A 24 -1.97 21.83 -3.09
CA GLU A 24 -2.81 20.78 -3.72
C GLU A 24 -1.96 19.66 -4.32
N GLN A 25 -0.74 19.97 -4.75
CA GLN A 25 0.22 19.00 -5.30
C GLN A 25 0.78 18.10 -4.20
N ASP A 26 1.10 18.67 -3.03
CA ASP A 26 1.58 17.94 -1.85
C ASP A 26 0.61 16.81 -1.43
N SER A 27 -0.69 17.08 -1.48
CA SER A 27 -1.75 16.12 -1.11
C SER A 27 -1.82 14.93 -2.08
N VAL A 28 -1.61 15.17 -3.37
CA VAL A 28 -1.64 14.14 -4.41
C VAL A 28 -0.40 13.24 -4.33
N ASP A 29 0.75 13.79 -3.99
CA ASP A 29 1.98 13.01 -3.82
C ASP A 29 1.95 12.14 -2.56
N GLU A 30 1.37 12.63 -1.46
CA GLU A 30 1.16 11.80 -0.27
C GLU A 30 0.15 10.66 -0.55
N MET A 31 -0.91 10.91 -1.31
CA MET A 31 -1.83 9.86 -1.75
C MET A 31 -1.12 8.78 -2.60
N LYS A 32 -0.23 9.18 -3.50
CA LYS A 32 0.56 8.20 -4.30
C LYS A 32 1.45 7.35 -3.39
N LYS A 33 2.06 7.94 -2.36
CA LYS A 33 2.90 7.22 -1.39
C LYS A 33 2.11 6.14 -0.66
N TYR A 34 0.90 6.45 -0.19
CA TYR A 34 0.04 5.46 0.44
C TYR A 34 -0.36 4.32 -0.51
N LEU A 35 -0.64 4.62 -1.78
CA LEU A 35 -0.92 3.58 -2.78
C LEU A 35 0.29 2.65 -3.02
N VAL A 36 1.50 3.20 -3.03
CA VAL A 36 2.74 2.40 -3.14
C VAL A 36 2.93 1.54 -1.88
N GLN A 37 2.67 2.09 -0.70
CA GLN A 37 2.77 1.35 0.56
C GLN A 37 1.77 0.19 0.61
N LEU A 38 0.51 0.43 0.25
CA LEU A 38 -0.52 -0.62 0.15
C LEU A 38 -0.08 -1.75 -0.79
N LYS A 39 0.45 -1.40 -1.97
CA LYS A 39 0.93 -2.40 -2.95
C LYS A 39 2.08 -3.27 -2.41
N ARG A 40 2.86 -2.80 -1.43
CA ARG A 40 3.94 -3.60 -0.80
C ARG A 40 3.41 -4.54 0.29
N MET A 41 2.31 -4.17 0.93
CA MET A 41 1.71 -4.95 2.03
C MET A 41 0.80 -6.07 1.55
N VAL A 42 0.22 -5.95 0.35
CA VAL A 42 -0.71 -6.94 -0.18
C VAL A 42 0.04 -8.04 -0.94
N PRO A 43 0.03 -9.30 -0.44
CA PRO A 43 0.82 -10.39 -1.02
C PRO A 43 0.30 -10.90 -2.37
N THR A 44 -0.97 -10.64 -2.70
CA THR A 44 -1.60 -11.06 -3.95
C THR A 44 -1.24 -10.15 -5.14
N ILE A 45 -0.58 -9.02 -4.90
CA ILE A 45 -0.29 -8.04 -5.95
C ILE A 45 1.14 -8.18 -6.47
N PRO A 46 1.34 -8.49 -7.77
CA PRO A 46 2.67 -8.58 -8.34
C PRO A 46 3.37 -7.22 -8.36
N HIS A 47 4.51 -7.12 -7.66
CA HIS A 47 5.25 -5.86 -7.51
C HIS A 47 5.74 -5.26 -8.85
N LYS A 48 6.05 -6.11 -9.84
CA LYS A 48 6.58 -5.70 -11.16
C LYS A 48 5.50 -5.26 -12.16
N ARG A 49 4.21 -5.42 -11.85
CA ARG A 49 3.11 -5.06 -12.77
C ARG A 49 2.54 -3.67 -12.44
N LYS A 50 2.13 -2.92 -13.47
CA LYS A 50 1.27 -1.75 -13.29
C LYS A 50 -0.13 -2.25 -12.93
N VAL A 51 -0.65 -1.80 -11.79
CA VAL A 51 -1.96 -2.18 -11.25
C VAL A 51 -2.78 -0.91 -11.16
N LYS A 52 -4.04 -0.96 -11.60
CA LYS A 52 -4.93 0.21 -11.55
C LYS A 52 -5.30 0.51 -10.09
N ARG A 53 -5.64 1.77 -9.78
CA ARG A 53 -6.07 2.16 -8.42
C ARG A 53 -7.22 1.29 -7.90
N LEU A 54 -8.21 1.02 -8.75
CA LEU A 54 -9.35 0.17 -8.39
C LEU A 54 -8.95 -1.28 -8.09
N GLU A 55 -8.12 -1.88 -8.95
CA GLU A 55 -7.62 -3.25 -8.74
C GLU A 55 -6.83 -3.35 -7.43
N LEU A 56 -6.00 -2.36 -7.11
CA LEU A 56 -5.29 -2.30 -5.82
C LEU A 56 -6.27 -2.26 -4.64
N LEU A 57 -7.32 -1.43 -4.71
CA LEU A 57 -8.31 -1.34 -3.64
C LEU A 57 -9.07 -2.66 -3.46
N GLN A 58 -9.43 -3.35 -4.54
CA GLN A 58 -10.06 -4.67 -4.48
C GLN A 58 -9.16 -5.69 -3.78
N HIS A 59 -7.89 -5.79 -4.20
CA HIS A 59 -6.93 -6.69 -3.57
C HIS A 59 -6.69 -6.39 -2.08
N VAL A 60 -6.75 -5.11 -1.66
CA VAL A 60 -6.65 -4.73 -0.24
C VAL A 60 -7.87 -5.23 0.53
N ILE A 61 -9.08 -5.06 -0.02
CA ILE A 61 -10.32 -5.54 0.60
C ILE A 61 -10.27 -7.06 0.76
N ASP A 62 -9.91 -7.77 -0.31
CA ASP A 62 -9.81 -9.23 -0.30
C ASP A 62 -8.76 -9.70 0.73
N TYR A 63 -7.62 -9.01 0.82
CA TYR A 63 -6.57 -9.37 1.76
C TYR A 63 -7.00 -9.16 3.22
N ILE A 64 -7.67 -8.05 3.53
CA ILE A 64 -8.22 -7.80 4.87
C ILE A 64 -9.22 -8.90 5.23
N GLN A 65 -10.17 -9.21 4.35
CA GLN A 65 -11.17 -10.26 4.61
C GLN A 65 -10.53 -11.63 4.81
N MET A 66 -9.52 -11.98 4.00
CA MET A 66 -8.77 -13.23 4.15
C MET A 66 -8.04 -13.29 5.51
N LEU A 67 -7.43 -12.18 5.94
CA LEU A 67 -6.79 -12.10 7.26
C LEU A 67 -7.82 -12.21 8.38
N GLU A 68 -8.95 -11.52 8.30
CA GLU A 68 -10.04 -11.58 9.28
C GLU A 68 -10.56 -13.02 9.43
N LEU A 69 -10.83 -13.73 8.31
CA LEU A 69 -11.25 -15.13 8.33
C LEU A 69 -10.19 -16.06 8.93
N THR A 70 -8.93 -15.84 8.59
CA THR A 70 -7.79 -16.60 9.11
C THR A 70 -7.67 -16.41 10.63
N LEU A 71 -7.79 -15.17 11.11
CA LEU A 71 -7.66 -14.83 12.53
C LEU A 71 -8.90 -15.20 13.36
N GLN A 72 -10.10 -15.19 12.77
CA GLN A 72 -11.35 -15.53 13.46
C GLN A 72 -11.47 -17.03 13.78
N ARG A 73 -10.72 -17.89 13.09
CA ARG A 73 -10.66 -19.34 13.34
C ARG A 73 -9.24 -19.79 13.67
N PRO A 74 -8.69 -19.43 14.84
CA PRO A 74 -7.36 -19.91 15.26
C PRO A 74 -7.30 -21.44 15.24
N ASP A 75 -8.39 -22.11 15.64
CA ASP A 75 -8.47 -23.57 15.73
C ASP A 75 -8.34 -24.27 14.38
N ALA A 76 -8.79 -23.64 13.28
CA ALA A 76 -8.67 -24.22 11.93
C ALA A 76 -7.22 -24.21 11.44
N ILE A 77 -6.41 -23.25 11.90
CA ILE A 77 -4.98 -23.19 11.61
C ILE A 77 -4.22 -24.21 12.46
N TYR A 78 -4.57 -24.35 13.75
CA TYR A 78 -3.99 -25.36 14.62
C TYR A 78 -4.35 -26.80 14.23
N GLN A 79 -5.53 -27.04 13.64
CA GLN A 79 -5.94 -28.34 13.09
C GLN A 79 -5.24 -28.66 11.76
N ALA A 80 -5.02 -27.66 10.90
CA ALA A 80 -4.29 -27.86 9.64
C ALA A 80 -2.78 -28.07 9.85
N VAL A 81 -2.21 -27.57 10.95
CA VAL A 81 -0.77 -27.68 11.27
C VAL A 81 -0.44 -28.72 12.34
N SER A 82 -1.43 -29.35 12.99
CA SER A 82 -1.19 -30.51 13.86
C SER A 82 -1.10 -31.78 13.02
N PRO A 83 0.05 -32.47 12.97
CA PRO A 83 0.10 -33.86 12.55
C PRO A 83 -0.79 -34.65 13.50
N LEU A 84 -1.65 -35.50 12.94
CA LEU A 84 -2.62 -36.36 13.62
C LEU A 84 -2.25 -36.72 15.07
N PRO A 85 -3.20 -36.70 16.02
CA PRO A 85 -3.09 -37.59 17.17
C PRO A 85 -3.20 -39.03 16.65
N ALA A 86 -2.06 -39.66 16.42
CA ALA A 86 -1.94 -41.10 16.26
C ALA A 86 -2.33 -41.75 17.59
N GLY A 87 -3.61 -42.01 17.75
CA GLY A 87 -4.11 -42.70 18.93
C GLY A 87 -5.60 -42.55 19.04
N ARG A 88 -6.33 -43.53 18.47
CA ARG A 88 -7.51 -44.18 19.08
C ARG A 88 -8.43 -44.78 18.01
N LEU A 89 -8.03 -45.97 17.53
CA LEU A 89 -8.92 -47.04 17.09
C LEU A 89 -8.47 -48.25 17.93
N ASP A 90 -9.14 -48.48 19.04
CA ASP A 90 -10.16 -49.52 19.20
C ASP A 90 -9.58 -50.93 19.18
N ALA A 91 -9.53 -51.54 20.37
CA ALA A 91 -9.52 -52.99 20.51
C ALA A 91 -10.24 -53.31 21.81
N GLY A 92 -11.54 -53.56 21.70
CA GLY A 92 -12.25 -54.34 22.69
C GLY A 92 -11.61 -55.73 22.80
N ALA A 93 -11.35 -56.15 24.03
CA ALA A 93 -11.25 -57.55 24.44
C ALA A 93 -11.80 -57.56 25.88
N GLU A 94 -13.08 -57.92 26.02
CA GLU A 94 -13.52 -59.29 26.34
C GLU A 94 -13.28 -59.66 27.82
N ASN A 95 -14.40 -59.65 28.55
CA ASN A 95 -14.92 -60.76 29.34
C ASN A 95 -14.22 -61.20 30.66
N SER A 96 -15.08 -61.28 31.69
CA SER A 96 -15.03 -62.00 32.98
C SER A 96 -14.48 -61.27 34.21
#